data_AF-A0A6L8HUQ9-F1
#
_entry.id   AF-A0A6L8HUQ9-F1
#
_cell.length_a   1.000
_cell.length_b   1.000
_cell.length_c   1.000
_cell.angle_alpha   90.00
_cell.angle_beta   90.00
_cell.angle_gamma   90.00
#
_symmetry.space_group_name_H-M   'P 1'
#
loop_
_entity.id
_entity.type
_entity.pdbx_description
1 polymer ?
#
loop_
_entity_poly.entity_id
_entity_poly.type
_entity_poly.pdbx_seq_one_letter_code
_entity_poly.pdbx_strand_id
1 'polypeptide(L)'
;FVFLAENRFFDGLVFHRVVDNFVVQGGSPTNTSVGGPGYITGDEPNEIRNETGTIAMAKGAGQPYFGSQFFINLKHNVALDFDTDRGDRFYPFGRVIEGMEVVNAIVEGDVMESVTITRAPNPDAPTPEAEEGAEGDEEGEADPEAGDDGEDAGDEDAGN
;
A
#
# COMPACT_ATOMS: atom_id res chain seq x y z
N PHE A 1 -4.75 1.34 5.42
CA PHE A 1 -3.30 1.55 5.27
C PHE A 1 -2.76 0.99 3.94
N VAL A 2 -2.83 -0.33 3.71
CA VAL A 2 -2.27 -1.00 2.50
C VAL A 2 -2.67 -0.33 1.19
N PHE A 3 -3.96 -0.08 0.97
CA PHE A 3 -4.45 0.60 -0.24
C PHE A 3 -3.76 1.95 -0.50
N LEU A 4 -3.57 2.77 0.54
CA LEU A 4 -2.91 4.07 0.42
C LEU A 4 -1.43 3.92 0.09
N ALA A 5 -0.74 2.97 0.73
CA ALA A 5 0.66 2.68 0.46
C ALA A 5 0.88 2.15 -0.98
N GLU A 6 0.06 1.21 -1.43
CA GLU A 6 0.11 0.67 -2.80
C GLU A 6 -0.15 1.76 -3.86
N ASN A 7 -0.91 2.80 -3.52
CA ASN A 7 -1.16 3.97 -4.38
C ASN A 7 -0.19 5.12 -4.14
N ARG A 8 0.96 4.87 -3.48
CA ARG A 8 2.02 5.87 -3.24
C ARG A 8 1.55 7.12 -2.49
N PHE A 9 0.46 7.03 -1.73
CA PHE A 9 -0.14 8.17 -1.04
C PHE A 9 0.80 8.79 0.01
N PHE A 10 1.63 7.96 0.66
CA PHE A 10 2.51 8.40 1.74
C PHE A 10 3.83 9.00 1.25
N ASP A 11 4.14 8.87 -0.03
CA ASP A 11 5.42 9.30 -0.59
C ASP A 11 5.54 10.82 -0.55
N GLY A 12 6.65 11.31 0.00
CA GLY A 12 6.90 12.73 0.21
C GLY A 12 6.12 13.35 1.37
N LEU A 13 5.27 12.59 2.07
CA LEU A 13 4.61 13.08 3.28
C LEU A 13 5.58 13.08 4.45
N VAL A 14 5.34 13.96 5.43
CA VAL A 14 6.24 14.12 6.57
C VAL A 14 5.69 13.52 7.87
N PHE A 15 6.58 13.20 8.78
CA PHE A 15 6.28 13.05 10.20
C PHE A 15 6.07 14.43 10.81
N HIS A 16 4.84 14.93 10.74
CA HIS A 16 4.48 16.31 11.12
C HIS A 16 4.31 16.51 12.63
N ARG A 17 4.38 15.44 13.43
CA ARG A 17 4.30 15.51 14.89
C ARG A 17 5.17 14.43 15.51
N VAL A 18 6.20 14.85 16.24
CA VAL A 18 7.07 13.97 17.03
C VAL A 18 6.98 14.41 18.48
N VAL A 19 6.66 13.47 19.37
CA VAL A 19 6.64 13.72 20.82
C VAL A 19 7.51 12.68 21.50
N ASP A 20 8.63 13.15 22.04
CA ASP A 20 9.60 12.32 22.77
C ASP A 20 8.93 11.49 23.84
N ASN A 21 9.32 10.21 23.92
CA ASN A 21 8.73 9.24 24.85
C ASN A 21 7.20 9.14 24.73
N PHE A 22 6.65 9.31 23.52
CA PHE A 22 5.24 9.11 23.26
C PHE A 22 5.04 8.46 21.89
N VAL A 23 5.03 9.24 20.82
CA VAL A 23 4.75 8.75 19.46
C VAL A 23 5.46 9.60 18.40
N VAL A 24 5.72 8.99 17.24
CA VAL A 24 5.96 9.70 15.97
C VAL A 24 4.71 9.55 15.11
N GLN A 25 4.21 10.65 14.54
CA GLN A 25 2.95 10.69 13.80
C GLN A 25 3.15 11.32 12.41
N GLY A 26 2.59 10.64 11.39
CA GLY A 26 2.71 11.00 9.99
C GLY A 26 1.44 10.69 9.19
N GLY A 27 1.54 10.75 7.85
CA GLY A 27 0.46 10.36 6.95
C GLY A 27 -0.59 11.44 6.68
N SER A 28 -0.27 12.72 6.89
CA SER A 28 -1.13 13.84 6.52
C SER A 28 -0.68 14.48 5.19
N PRO A 29 -1.54 14.57 4.16
CA PRO A 29 -1.20 15.20 2.88
C PRO A 29 -1.05 16.73 2.96
N THR A 30 -1.49 17.34 4.06
CA THR A 30 -1.36 18.78 4.28
C THR A 30 -0.21 19.13 5.22
N ASN A 31 0.55 18.13 5.69
CA ASN A 31 1.53 18.27 6.77
C ASN A 31 0.95 18.90 8.06
N THR A 32 -0.38 18.83 8.24
CA THR A 32 -1.10 19.29 9.44
C THR A 32 -1.90 18.16 10.07
N SER A 33 -2.38 18.33 11.28
CA SER A 33 -3.20 17.31 11.97
C SER A 33 -4.60 17.09 11.35
N VAL A 34 -5.00 17.82 10.30
CA VAL A 34 -6.37 17.77 9.73
C VAL A 34 -6.44 17.08 8.35
N GLY A 35 -5.29 16.82 7.70
CA GLY A 35 -5.25 16.19 6.38
C GLY A 35 -5.64 14.72 6.37
N GLY A 36 -6.28 14.27 5.29
CA GLY A 36 -6.69 12.88 5.08
C GLY A 36 -6.85 12.51 3.60
N PRO A 37 -7.19 11.26 3.27
CA PRO A 37 -7.15 10.71 1.92
C PRO A 37 -8.42 11.02 1.09
N GLY A 38 -9.26 11.95 1.55
CA GLY A 38 -10.57 12.25 0.95
C GLY A 38 -11.70 11.32 1.42
N TYR A 39 -11.42 10.37 2.31
CA TYR A 39 -12.41 9.51 2.97
C TYR A 39 -12.02 9.25 4.43
N ILE A 40 -12.96 8.71 5.19
CA ILE A 40 -12.77 8.29 6.60
C ILE A 40 -13.14 6.81 6.75
N THR A 41 -12.56 6.18 7.75
CA THR A 41 -12.85 4.79 8.16
C THR A 41 -13.19 4.79 9.65
N GLY A 42 -14.15 3.97 10.06
CA GLY A 42 -14.47 3.80 11.48
C GLY A 42 -13.36 3.08 12.24
N ASP A 43 -13.36 3.19 13.56
CA ASP A 43 -12.49 2.38 14.40
C ASP A 43 -12.60 0.88 14.07
N GLU A 44 -11.47 0.17 14.20
CA GLU A 44 -11.38 -1.28 14.08
C GLU A 44 -10.93 -1.88 15.42
N PRO A 45 -11.85 -2.06 16.39
CA PRO A 45 -11.48 -2.46 17.74
C PRO A 45 -10.77 -3.81 17.81
N ASN A 46 -9.72 -3.87 18.62
CA ASN A 46 -9.01 -5.09 18.99
C ASN A 46 -8.42 -4.95 20.40
N GLU A 47 -7.93 -6.07 20.97
CA GLU A 47 -7.36 -6.13 22.33
C GLU A 47 -5.82 -5.99 22.33
N ILE A 48 -5.24 -5.40 21.28
CA ILE A 48 -3.80 -5.17 21.20
C ILE A 48 -3.45 -3.87 21.93
N ARG A 49 -2.47 -3.93 22.83
CA ARG A 49 -1.98 -2.77 23.59
C ARG A 49 -1.06 -1.89 22.74
N ASN A 50 -1.05 -0.60 23.01
CA ASN A 50 -0.17 0.41 22.40
C ASN A 50 1.25 0.34 22.99
N GLU A 51 1.87 -0.84 22.91
CA GLU A 51 3.25 -1.09 23.34
C GLU A 51 4.25 -0.39 22.42
N THR A 52 5.51 -0.26 22.87
CA THR A 52 6.61 0.22 22.03
C THR A 52 6.67 -0.52 20.69
N GLY A 53 6.80 0.25 19.61
CA GLY A 53 6.90 -0.19 18.22
C GLY A 53 5.57 -0.53 17.56
N THR A 54 4.44 -0.51 18.28
CA THR A 54 3.13 -0.73 17.64
C THR A 54 2.71 0.48 16.80
N ILE A 55 1.97 0.20 15.72
CA ILE A 55 1.48 1.18 14.74
C ILE A 55 -0.04 1.22 14.81
N ALA A 56 -0.62 2.40 14.99
CA ALA A 56 -2.06 2.60 15.06
C ALA A 56 -2.50 3.82 14.23
N MET A 57 -3.76 3.83 13.80
CA MET A 57 -4.34 4.95 13.06
C MET A 57 -4.61 6.13 13.99
N ALA A 58 -4.22 7.34 13.58
CA ALA A 58 -4.46 8.55 14.35
C ALA A 58 -5.86 9.11 14.06
N LYS A 59 -6.50 9.69 15.07
CA LYS A 59 -7.80 10.35 14.98
C LYS A 59 -7.87 11.56 15.91
N GLY A 60 -8.81 12.45 15.64
CA GLY A 60 -9.08 13.59 16.51
C GLY A 60 -9.70 13.15 17.85
N ALA A 61 -9.59 14.02 18.85
CA ALA A 61 -10.09 13.72 20.19
C ALA A 61 -11.60 13.41 20.17
N GLY A 62 -12.01 12.31 20.81
CA GLY A 62 -13.39 11.84 20.88
C GLY A 62 -13.96 11.29 19.56
N GLN A 63 -13.18 11.18 18.49
CA GLN A 63 -13.66 10.72 17.19
C GLN A 63 -13.61 9.18 17.09
N PRO A 64 -14.67 8.51 16.61
CA PRO A 64 -14.68 7.08 16.36
C PRO A 64 -14.27 6.71 14.92
N TYR A 65 -13.55 7.60 14.23
CA TYR A 65 -13.13 7.44 12.85
C TYR A 65 -11.77 8.08 12.60
N PHE A 66 -11.05 7.58 11.61
CA PHE A 66 -9.72 8.04 11.22
C PHE A 66 -9.61 8.22 9.69
N GLY A 67 -8.59 8.96 9.27
CA GLY A 67 -8.23 9.17 7.86
C GLY A 67 -7.00 8.35 7.47
N SER A 68 -5.97 9.02 6.97
CA SER A 68 -4.70 8.41 6.53
C SER A 68 -3.59 8.50 7.56
N GLN A 69 -3.76 9.34 8.58
CA GLN A 69 -2.72 9.57 9.57
C GLN A 69 -2.54 8.34 10.47
N PHE A 70 -1.30 8.05 10.80
CA PHE A 70 -0.92 6.96 11.70
C PHE A 70 0.19 7.41 12.63
N PHE A 71 0.42 6.67 13.70
CA PHE A 71 1.54 6.88 14.59
C PHE A 71 2.24 5.58 14.97
N ILE A 72 3.50 5.69 15.35
CA ILE A 72 4.31 4.62 15.92
C ILE A 72 4.59 4.94 17.38
N ASN A 73 4.32 4.00 18.27
CA ASN A 73 4.54 4.15 19.71
C ASN A 73 6.03 4.08 20.06
N LEU A 74 6.60 5.14 20.64
CA LEU A 74 7.99 5.17 21.14
C LEU A 74 8.14 4.58 22.54
N LYS A 75 7.02 4.42 23.26
CA LYS A 75 6.93 3.72 24.54
C LYS A 75 5.57 3.00 24.64
N HIS A 76 5.36 2.22 25.70
CA HIS A 76 4.02 1.74 26.04
C HIS A 76 3.13 2.90 26.51
N ASN A 77 2.12 3.22 25.72
CA ASN A 77 1.17 4.30 25.96
C ASN A 77 -0.15 3.77 26.52
N VAL A 78 -0.15 3.31 27.78
CA VAL A 78 -1.31 2.71 28.48
C VAL A 78 -2.59 3.57 28.38
N ALA A 79 -2.45 4.89 28.36
CA ALA A 79 -3.61 5.79 28.24
C ALA A 79 -4.36 5.68 26.90
N LEU A 80 -3.74 5.08 25.87
CA LEU A 80 -4.29 4.86 24.54
C LEU A 80 -4.85 3.42 24.36
N ASP A 81 -4.62 2.52 25.32
CA ASP A 81 -5.02 1.11 25.23
C ASP A 81 -6.54 0.96 25.13
N PHE A 82 -6.98 -0.15 24.53
CA PHE A 82 -8.39 -0.46 24.31
C PHE A 82 -9.25 -0.47 25.60
N ASP A 83 -8.63 -0.72 26.75
CA ASP A 83 -9.25 -0.81 28.08
C ASP A 83 -9.11 0.48 28.92
N THR A 84 -8.60 1.57 28.34
CA THR A 84 -8.48 2.86 29.01
C THR A 84 -9.83 3.46 29.41
N ASP A 85 -9.85 4.07 30.60
CA ASP A 85 -10.93 4.92 31.12
C ASP A 85 -10.59 6.43 31.00
N ARG A 86 -9.40 6.77 30.48
CA ARG A 86 -8.83 8.13 30.55
C ARG A 86 -8.77 8.90 29.24
N GLY A 87 -9.29 8.35 28.14
CA GLY A 87 -9.21 9.04 26.85
C GLY A 87 -9.65 8.19 25.67
N ASP A 88 -9.24 8.63 24.48
CA ASP A 88 -9.48 7.91 23.24
C ASP A 88 -8.70 6.61 23.18
N ARG A 89 -9.36 5.59 22.65
CA ARG A 89 -8.79 4.27 22.39
C ARG A 89 -8.20 4.24 20.99
N PHE A 90 -7.02 3.65 20.87
CA PHE A 90 -6.34 3.47 19.60
C PHE A 90 -6.02 1.98 19.41
N TYR A 91 -6.28 1.49 18.20
CA TYR A 91 -6.24 0.06 17.90
C TYR A 91 -5.07 -0.22 16.97
N PRO A 92 -3.99 -0.86 17.48
CA PRO A 92 -2.86 -1.22 16.65
C PRO A 92 -3.25 -2.16 15.51
N PHE A 93 -2.68 -1.94 14.33
CA PHE A 93 -2.85 -2.80 13.15
C PHE A 93 -1.52 -3.39 12.66
N GLY A 94 -0.39 -2.97 13.24
CA GLY A 94 0.94 -3.45 12.87
C GLY A 94 1.98 -3.16 13.94
N ARG A 95 3.20 -3.64 13.72
CA ARG A 95 4.37 -3.39 14.57
C ARG A 95 5.62 -3.23 13.73
N VAL A 96 6.51 -2.34 14.16
CA VAL A 96 7.89 -2.29 13.68
C VAL A 96 8.61 -3.55 14.14
N ILE A 97 9.09 -4.35 13.20
CA ILE A 97 9.87 -5.58 13.46
C ILE A 97 11.38 -5.33 13.39
N GLU A 98 11.80 -4.32 12.62
CA GLU A 98 13.19 -3.92 12.40
C GLU A 98 13.25 -2.39 12.21
N GLY A 99 14.38 -1.76 12.55
CA GLY A 99 14.56 -0.32 12.35
C GLY A 99 13.97 0.58 13.44
N MET A 100 13.74 0.05 14.66
CA MET A 100 13.25 0.89 15.78
C MET A 100 14.24 2.00 16.15
N GLU A 101 15.54 1.79 15.96
CA GLU A 101 16.58 2.81 16.10
C GLU A 101 16.39 3.98 15.13
N VAL A 102 15.91 3.70 13.90
CA VAL A 102 15.57 4.74 12.92
C VAL A 102 14.32 5.48 13.39
N VAL A 103 13.29 4.75 13.82
CA VAL A 103 12.05 5.33 14.37
C VAL A 103 12.36 6.27 15.55
N ASN A 104 13.27 5.88 16.43
CA ASN A 104 13.69 6.70 17.57
C ASN A 104 14.52 7.94 17.18
N ALA A 105 15.11 7.95 15.99
CA ALA A 105 15.90 9.06 15.47
C ALA A 105 15.08 10.06 14.64
N ILE A 106 13.83 9.73 14.29
CA ILE A 106 12.94 10.60 13.53
C ILE A 106 12.71 11.92 14.28
N VAL A 107 12.84 13.03 13.55
CA VAL A 107 12.49 14.37 14.03
C VAL A 107 11.30 14.94 13.24
N GLU A 108 10.66 15.98 13.78
CA GLU A 108 9.55 16.64 13.11
C GLU A 108 9.99 17.20 11.75
N GLY A 109 9.23 16.86 10.70
CA GLY A 109 9.52 17.27 9.32
C GLY A 109 10.31 16.25 8.50
N ASP A 110 10.79 15.16 9.09
CA ASP A 110 11.40 14.06 8.33
C ASP A 110 10.41 13.49 7.31
N VAL A 111 10.94 13.18 6.12
CA VAL A 111 10.15 12.82 4.94
C VAL A 111 10.10 11.29 4.80
N MET A 112 8.90 10.76 4.57
CA MET A 112 8.72 9.39 4.10
C MET A 112 8.99 9.36 2.59
N GLU A 113 10.18 8.93 2.18
CA GLU A 113 10.55 8.88 0.76
C GLU A 113 9.64 7.92 -0.03
N SER A 114 9.35 6.76 0.54
CA SER A 114 8.40 5.80 -0.03
C SER A 114 7.86 4.83 1.03
N VAL A 115 6.66 4.30 0.78
CA VAL A 115 6.10 3.19 1.57
C VAL A 115 5.74 2.03 0.64
N THR A 116 6.41 0.89 0.82
CA THR A 116 6.23 -0.32 0.00
C THR A 116 5.55 -1.41 0.81
N ILE A 117 4.58 -2.11 0.20
CA ILE A 117 3.93 -3.27 0.79
C ILE A 117 4.50 -4.54 0.15
N THR A 118 5.20 -5.34 0.96
CA THR A 118 5.63 -6.69 0.58
C THR A 118 4.69 -7.70 1.21
N ARG A 119 4.08 -8.56 0.39
CA ARG A 119 3.23 -9.64 0.87
C ARG A 119 4.11 -10.89 1.04
N ALA A 120 4.00 -11.55 2.19
CA ALA A 120 4.47 -12.92 2.27
C ALA A 120 3.70 -13.78 1.25
N PRO A 121 4.31 -14.84 0.68
CA PRO A 121 3.59 -15.80 -0.14
C PRO A 121 2.37 -16.29 0.63
N ASN A 122 1.19 -16.20 0.03
CA ASN A 122 -0.02 -16.77 0.62
C ASN A 122 0.14 -18.30 0.63
N PRO A 123 0.21 -18.97 1.80
CA PRO A 123 0.34 -20.43 1.85
C PRO A 123 -0.88 -21.14 1.25
N ASP A 124 -2.02 -20.45 1.17
CA ASP A 124 -3.28 -20.96 0.64
C ASP A 124 -3.57 -20.45 -0.79
N ALA A 125 -2.64 -19.74 -1.43
CA ALA A 125 -2.83 -19.39 -2.84
C ALA A 125 -2.79 -20.67 -3.66
N PRO A 126 -3.73 -20.87 -4.61
CA PRO A 126 -3.59 -21.95 -5.57
C PRO A 126 -2.24 -21.79 -6.26
N THR A 127 -1.40 -22.82 -6.21
CA THR A 127 -0.15 -22.87 -6.98
C THR A 127 -0.47 -22.51 -8.42
N PRO A 128 0.29 -21.59 -9.06
CA PRO A 128 0.14 -21.37 -10.49
C PRO A 128 0.32 -22.73 -11.17
N GLU A 129 -0.70 -23.20 -11.88
CA GLU A 129 -0.56 -24.36 -12.76
C GLU A 129 0.58 -24.02 -13.72
N ALA A 130 1.60 -24.88 -13.79
CA ALA A 130 2.71 -24.70 -14.71
C ALA A 130 2.12 -24.57 -16.12
N GLU A 131 2.39 -23.46 -16.81
CA GLU A 131 2.11 -23.37 -18.24
C GLU A 131 3.02 -24.37 -18.96
N GLU A 132 2.52 -25.59 -19.18
CA GLU A 132 3.06 -26.50 -20.18
C GLU A 132 2.65 -25.98 -21.56
N GLY A 133 3.65 -25.66 -22.39
CA GLY A 133 3.52 -25.72 -23.84
C GLY A 133 3.65 -24.38 -24.57
N ALA A 134 4.88 -23.91 -24.73
CA ALA A 134 5.28 -23.20 -25.95
C ALA A 134 6.58 -23.83 -26.44
N GLU A 135 6.48 -25.02 -27.01
CA GLU A 135 7.53 -25.55 -27.89
C GLU A 135 7.40 -24.82 -29.23
N GLY A 136 8.45 -24.06 -29.56
CA GLY A 136 8.60 -23.43 -30.86
C GLY A 136 9.12 -24.43 -31.88
N ASP A 137 8.48 -24.46 -33.04
CA ASP A 137 9.07 -25.04 -34.24
C ASP A 137 9.61 -23.89 -35.11
N GLU A 138 10.92 -23.69 -35.02
CA GLU A 138 11.70 -23.02 -36.07
C GLU A 138 12.11 -24.09 -37.10
N GLU A 139 11.58 -24.02 -38.33
CA GLU A 139 12.26 -24.58 -39.50
C GLU A 139 12.38 -23.53 -40.60
N GLY A 140 13.62 -23.33 -41.04
CA GLY A 140 14.03 -22.31 -41.99
C GLY A 140 14.09 -22.74 -43.45
N GLU A 141 14.19 -21.69 -44.27
CA GLU A 141 14.86 -21.57 -45.58
C GLU A 141 14.28 -22.26 -46.85
N ALA A 142 13.78 -21.38 -47.76
CA ALA A 142 14.00 -21.20 -49.22
C ALA A 142 14.13 -22.46 -50.14
N ASP A 143 13.65 -22.53 -51.40
CA ASP A 143 13.44 -21.57 -52.51
C ASP A 143 12.57 -22.28 -53.62
N PRO A 144 12.41 -21.80 -54.87
CA PRO A 144 11.14 -21.60 -55.58
C PRO A 144 10.82 -22.73 -56.59
N GLU A 145 9.67 -22.68 -57.27
CA GLU A 145 9.53 -23.01 -58.70
C GLU A 145 8.05 -22.94 -59.16
N ALA A 146 7.90 -22.78 -60.48
CA ALA A 146 6.75 -22.29 -61.23
C ALA A 146 5.47 -23.17 -61.34
N GLY A 147 4.38 -22.51 -61.76
CA GLY A 147 3.15 -23.07 -62.36
C GLY A 147 1.97 -22.13 -62.07
N ASP A 148 1.55 -21.21 -62.93
CA ASP A 148 0.92 -21.35 -64.27
C ASP A 148 -0.40 -22.13 -64.27
N ASP A 149 -1.49 -21.38 -64.08
CA ASP A 149 -2.88 -21.54 -64.57
C ASP A 149 -3.85 -20.89 -63.55
N GLY A 150 -4.93 -20.17 -63.85
CA GLY A 150 -5.64 -19.79 -65.06
C GLY A 150 -7.00 -19.29 -64.58
N GLU A 151 -7.56 -18.25 -65.23
CA GLU A 151 -9.02 -17.98 -65.34
C GLU A 151 -9.78 -17.56 -64.03
N ASP A 152 -10.79 -16.71 -63.99
CA ASP A 152 -11.56 -15.93 -64.97
C ASP A 152 -12.53 -15.00 -64.18
N ALA A 153 -12.96 -13.94 -64.86
CA ALA A 153 -14.19 -13.13 -64.71
C ALA A 153 -14.58 -12.45 -63.38
N GLY A 154 -14.78 -11.13 -63.49
CA GLY A 154 -15.53 -10.33 -62.53
C GLY A 154 -15.49 -8.83 -62.84
N ASP A 155 -16.14 -8.47 -63.94
CA ASP A 155 -16.37 -7.12 -64.47
C ASP A 155 -17.32 -6.27 -63.57
N GLU A 156 -17.43 -4.97 -63.90
CA GLU A 156 -18.38 -3.93 -63.42
C GLU A 156 -17.90 -3.07 -62.23
N ASP A 157 -17.32 -1.88 -62.40
CA ASP A 157 -17.75 -0.59 -63.02
C ASP A 157 -18.61 0.33 -62.13
N ALA A 158 -18.21 1.61 -62.15
CA ALA A 158 -18.83 2.85 -61.67
C ALA A 158 -19.02 3.04 -60.14
N GLY A 159 -18.65 4.14 -59.52
CA GLY A 159 -18.24 5.45 -60.01
C GLY A 159 -18.64 6.51 -58.97
N ASN A 160 -17.67 7.37 -58.63
CA ASN A 160 -17.75 8.68 -57.96
C ASN A 160 -18.40 8.79 -56.57
#